data_AF-A0A8T3MJB0-F1
#
_entry.id   AF-A0A8T3MJB0-F1
#
_cell.length_a   1.000
_cell.length_b   1.000
_cell.length_c   1.000
_cell.angle_alpha   90.00
_cell.angle_beta   90.00
_cell.angle_gamma   90.00
#
_symmetry.space_group_name_H-M   'P 1'
#
loop_
_entity.id
_entity.type
_entity.pdbx_description
1 polymer ?
#
loop_
_entity_poly.entity_id
_entity_poly.type
_entity_poly.pdbx_seq_one_letter_code
_entity_poly.pdbx_strand_id
1 'polypeptide(L)'
;KGGDWTLQRLLLETSPVVSADAVRSSAAGSAEELMKVRIDALDLTVLRGGADEIGRWAKEHGFRLPPDAPEVLEFYASRSPIFLASAFDADAAAARGQAVGDGTPVHLTIPTDDPWVPLRILALGKGPTEPIAAEVFLLTDRRPNLLPTPIGLNGLAVTHSQRATRGLLDDLRSDRGMGWVPDAGWLTQVTIDASADQLRYDLAIAADGGQPSRVDAGFELPGMTTPPDGSRVAAALVLVMLTVAGVLALVRLNPAARGARPA
;
A
#
# COMPACT_ATOMS: atom_id res chain seq x y z
N LYS A 1 6.93 -14.10 -14.20
CA LYS A 1 5.53 -14.59 -14.23
C LYS A 1 5.13 -14.94 -12.81
N GLY A 2 3.86 -14.75 -12.44
CA GLY A 2 3.33 -15.35 -11.21
C GLY A 2 3.02 -16.83 -11.39
N GLY A 3 2.49 -17.44 -10.34
CA GLY A 3 1.83 -18.73 -10.44
C GLY A 3 0.55 -18.65 -11.27
N ASP A 4 0.17 -19.77 -11.88
CA ASP A 4 -0.98 -19.83 -12.80
C ASP A 4 -2.32 -19.86 -12.07
N TRP A 5 -2.36 -20.36 -10.83
CA TRP A 5 -3.60 -20.63 -10.10
C TRP A 5 -3.74 -19.88 -8.76
N THR A 6 -2.65 -19.25 -8.30
CA THR A 6 -2.49 -18.62 -6.98
C THR A 6 -3.71 -17.81 -6.49
N LEU A 7 -4.27 -16.94 -7.34
CA LEU A 7 -5.40 -16.08 -6.97
C LEU A 7 -6.71 -16.85 -6.74
N GLN A 8 -7.03 -17.83 -7.60
CA GLN A 8 -8.26 -18.60 -7.42
C GLN A 8 -8.15 -19.51 -6.19
N ARG A 9 -6.96 -20.02 -5.83
CA ARG A 9 -6.76 -20.80 -4.60
C ARG A 9 -6.99 -19.95 -3.36
N LEU A 10 -6.55 -18.69 -3.37
CA LEU A 10 -6.84 -17.72 -2.30
C LEU A 10 -8.34 -17.43 -2.18
N LEU A 11 -9.03 -17.13 -3.28
CA LEU A 11 -10.48 -16.91 -3.26
C LEU A 11 -11.31 -18.17 -2.95
N LEU A 12 -10.86 -19.37 -3.35
CA LEU A 12 -11.49 -20.64 -2.94
C LEU A 12 -11.35 -20.91 -1.43
N GLU A 13 -10.37 -20.30 -0.77
CA GLU A 13 -10.24 -20.32 0.70
C GLU A 13 -11.09 -19.21 1.37
N THR A 14 -11.67 -18.25 0.62
CA THR A 14 -12.37 -17.07 1.18
C THR A 14 -13.76 -16.70 0.62
N SER A 15 -14.02 -16.58 -0.70
CA SER A 15 -15.37 -16.34 -1.31
C SER A 15 -15.46 -16.37 -2.87
N PRO A 16 -16.67 -16.53 -3.47
CA PRO A 16 -16.91 -16.60 -4.93
C PRO A 16 -17.16 -15.22 -5.66
N VAL A 17 -17.18 -15.20 -7.01
CA VAL A 17 -16.73 -14.05 -7.86
C VAL A 17 -17.64 -13.65 -9.06
N VAL A 18 -17.63 -12.37 -9.49
CA VAL A 18 -18.04 -11.83 -10.84
C VAL A 18 -17.23 -10.53 -11.19
N SER A 19 -17.02 -10.12 -12.47
CA SER A 19 -16.16 -8.95 -12.89
C SER A 19 -16.46 -8.32 -14.31
N ALA A 20 -15.89 -7.14 -14.67
CA ALA A 20 -15.97 -6.44 -16.02
C ALA A 20 -14.91 -5.29 -16.27
N ASP A 21 -14.74 -4.76 -17.51
CA ASP A 21 -13.55 -3.99 -18.05
C ASP A 21 -13.77 -2.60 -18.79
N ALA A 22 -12.69 -1.89 -19.25
CA ALA A 22 -12.66 -0.53 -19.91
C ALA A 22 -11.56 -0.25 -21.02
N VAL A 23 -11.45 0.96 -21.66
CA VAL A 23 -10.76 1.22 -23.01
C VAL A 23 -9.98 2.59 -23.24
N ARG A 24 -9.13 2.68 -24.32
CA ARG A 24 -7.89 3.47 -24.74
C ARG A 24 -7.83 4.84 -25.54
N SER A 25 -6.63 5.49 -25.57
CA SER A 25 -6.07 6.62 -26.42
C SER A 25 -6.34 8.10 -26.01
N SER A 26 -5.47 9.16 -26.15
CA SER A 26 -4.00 9.45 -26.36
C SER A 26 -3.75 11.01 -26.11
N ALA A 27 -2.70 11.83 -26.37
CA ALA A 27 -1.26 11.90 -26.84
C ALA A 27 -0.60 13.20 -26.19
N ALA A 28 0.71 13.60 -26.14
CA ALA A 28 2.07 13.06 -26.39
C ALA A 28 3.24 13.86 -25.66
N GLY A 29 4.44 13.28 -25.37
CA GLY A 29 5.72 13.84 -24.81
C GLY A 29 6.33 13.15 -23.54
N SER A 30 7.63 12.78 -23.54
CA SER A 30 8.18 11.55 -22.89
C SER A 30 8.57 11.50 -21.40
N ALA A 31 8.57 10.26 -20.85
CA ALA A 31 9.19 9.78 -19.61
C ALA A 31 10.30 8.72 -19.89
N GLU A 32 11.04 8.22 -18.88
CA GLU A 32 12.09 7.20 -19.02
C GLU A 32 11.52 5.76 -18.96
N GLU A 33 11.82 4.90 -19.94
CA GLU A 33 11.50 3.46 -19.90
C GLU A 33 12.64 2.67 -19.24
N LEU A 34 12.39 2.09 -18.05
CA LEU A 34 13.38 1.31 -17.28
C LEU A 34 13.41 -0.18 -17.66
N MET A 35 12.26 -0.77 -17.98
CA MET A 35 12.12 -2.19 -18.30
C MET A 35 10.86 -2.43 -19.13
N LYS A 36 10.94 -3.31 -20.14
CA LYS A 36 9.80 -3.69 -20.99
C LYS A 36 9.72 -5.22 -21.11
N VAL A 37 8.58 -5.81 -20.76
CA VAL A 37 8.38 -7.26 -20.69
C VAL A 37 6.97 -7.62 -21.17
N ARG A 38 6.86 -8.54 -22.14
CA ARG A 38 5.57 -9.15 -22.50
C ARG A 38 5.30 -10.37 -21.64
N ILE A 39 4.20 -10.37 -20.90
CA ILE A 39 3.66 -11.53 -20.18
C ILE A 39 2.40 -11.98 -20.91
N ASP A 40 2.54 -13.02 -21.72
CA ASP A 40 1.44 -13.62 -22.48
C ASP A 40 0.76 -12.62 -23.44
N ALA A 41 -0.42 -12.10 -23.12
CA ALA A 41 -1.10 -11.05 -23.92
C ALA A 41 -0.94 -9.63 -23.34
N LEU A 42 -0.10 -9.45 -22.31
CA LEU A 42 0.06 -8.18 -21.59
C LEU A 42 1.47 -7.62 -21.78
N ASP A 43 1.60 -6.47 -22.45
CA ASP A 43 2.84 -5.71 -22.47
C ASP A 43 2.96 -4.86 -21.21
N LEU A 44 4.00 -5.09 -20.43
CA LEU A 44 4.35 -4.33 -19.24
C LEU A 44 5.54 -3.43 -19.51
N THR A 45 5.42 -2.15 -19.16
CA THR A 45 6.53 -1.18 -19.20
C THR A 45 6.67 -0.53 -17.83
N VAL A 46 7.85 -0.64 -17.22
CA VAL A 46 8.21 0.09 -15.99
C VAL A 46 8.85 1.41 -16.39
N LEU A 47 8.37 2.49 -15.80
CA LEU A 47 8.69 3.87 -16.16
C LEU A 47 9.29 4.62 -14.97
N ARG A 48 10.10 5.64 -15.25
CA ARG A 48 10.47 6.70 -14.30
C ARG A 48 10.05 8.07 -14.85
N GLY A 49 9.42 8.89 -14.03
CA GLY A 49 9.08 10.28 -14.36
C GLY A 49 8.14 10.94 -13.35
N GLY A 50 7.95 12.25 -13.50
CA GLY A 50 6.90 13.00 -12.81
C GLY A 50 5.51 12.72 -13.40
N ALA A 51 4.45 13.12 -12.70
CA ALA A 51 3.06 12.88 -13.12
C ALA A 51 2.75 13.40 -14.53
N ASP A 52 3.20 14.62 -14.80
CA ASP A 52 3.08 15.29 -16.10
C ASP A 52 3.84 14.56 -17.21
N GLU A 53 4.93 13.84 -16.91
CA GLU A 53 5.71 13.08 -17.89
C GLU A 53 5.10 11.71 -18.14
N ILE A 54 4.71 11.01 -17.08
CA ILE A 54 4.09 9.69 -17.12
C ILE A 54 2.72 9.74 -17.78
N GLY A 55 1.88 10.71 -17.41
CA GLY A 55 0.56 10.89 -18.02
C GLY A 55 0.66 11.27 -19.50
N ARG A 56 1.79 11.83 -19.92
CA ARG A 56 2.05 12.27 -21.28
C ARG A 56 2.67 11.15 -22.13
N TRP A 57 3.58 10.34 -21.58
CA TRP A 57 4.03 9.04 -22.15
C TRP A 57 2.87 8.05 -22.32
N ALA A 58 1.99 7.92 -21.31
CA ALA A 58 0.86 6.98 -21.38
C ALA A 58 -0.10 7.38 -22.50
N LYS A 59 -0.29 8.68 -22.67
CA LYS A 59 -1.00 9.26 -23.80
C LYS A 59 -0.32 8.93 -25.14
N GLU A 60 1.01 9.01 -25.28
CA GLU A 60 1.73 8.56 -26.52
C GLU A 60 1.41 7.10 -26.86
N HIS A 61 1.46 6.24 -25.84
CA HIS A 61 1.32 4.79 -25.98
C HIS A 61 -0.14 4.32 -25.97
N GLY A 62 -1.08 5.23 -26.25
CA GLY A 62 -2.47 4.89 -26.53
C GLY A 62 -3.33 4.56 -25.31
N PHE A 63 -2.98 5.02 -24.11
CA PHE A 63 -3.85 4.91 -22.93
C PHE A 63 -4.90 6.05 -22.92
N ARG A 64 -6.12 5.82 -22.41
CA ARG A 64 -6.98 6.95 -21.98
C ARG A 64 -6.50 7.37 -20.61
N LEU A 65 -6.47 8.67 -20.39
CA LEU A 65 -6.47 9.22 -19.06
C LEU A 65 -7.85 9.85 -18.82
N PRO A 66 -8.65 9.36 -17.85
CA PRO A 66 -9.88 10.02 -17.46
C PRO A 66 -9.59 11.40 -16.82
N PRO A 67 -10.61 12.27 -16.63
CA PRO A 67 -10.40 13.67 -16.26
C PRO A 67 -9.68 13.90 -14.92
N ASP A 68 -9.78 12.94 -14.00
CA ASP A 68 -9.17 12.89 -12.67
C ASP A 68 -7.74 12.34 -12.66
N ALA A 69 -7.31 11.67 -13.74
CA ALA A 69 -6.00 11.04 -13.82
C ALA A 69 -4.79 11.95 -13.54
N PRO A 70 -4.75 13.25 -13.92
CA PRO A 70 -3.61 14.11 -13.57
C PRO A 70 -3.42 14.27 -12.05
N GLU A 71 -4.52 14.35 -11.30
CA GLU A 71 -4.50 14.50 -9.83
C GLU A 71 -4.09 13.20 -9.14
N VAL A 72 -4.54 12.06 -9.67
CA VAL A 72 -4.13 10.73 -9.21
C VAL A 72 -2.65 10.46 -9.54
N LEU A 73 -2.16 10.86 -10.72
CA LEU A 73 -0.75 10.73 -11.09
C LEU A 73 0.16 11.59 -10.21
N GLU A 74 -0.23 12.83 -9.87
CA GLU A 74 0.53 13.71 -8.97
C GLU A 74 0.61 13.15 -7.54
N PHE A 75 -0.50 12.58 -7.06
CA PHE A 75 -0.58 11.88 -5.77
C PHE A 75 0.29 10.61 -5.68
N TYR A 76 0.67 10.00 -6.82
CA TYR A 76 1.66 8.93 -6.85
C TYR A 76 3.09 9.44 -7.10
N ALA A 77 3.29 10.34 -8.06
CA ALA A 77 4.61 10.86 -8.45
C ALA A 77 5.35 11.52 -7.29
N SER A 78 4.62 12.22 -6.42
CA SER A 78 5.15 12.84 -5.21
C SER A 78 5.70 11.83 -4.18
N ARG A 79 5.22 10.57 -4.18
CA ARG A 79 5.65 9.48 -3.28
C ARG A 79 6.62 8.49 -3.95
N SER A 80 6.44 8.21 -5.24
CA SER A 80 7.30 7.34 -6.04
C SER A 80 7.38 7.86 -7.48
N PRO A 81 8.59 8.07 -8.04
CA PRO A 81 8.75 8.39 -9.45
C PRO A 81 8.61 7.16 -10.37
N ILE A 82 8.34 5.96 -9.81
CA ILE A 82 8.28 4.69 -10.54
C ILE A 82 6.83 4.28 -10.80
N PHE A 83 6.51 4.00 -12.05
CA PHE A 83 5.18 3.61 -12.51
C PHE A 83 5.23 2.32 -13.34
N LEU A 84 4.11 1.59 -13.37
CA LEU A 84 3.89 0.43 -14.24
C LEU A 84 2.75 0.75 -15.23
N ALA A 85 3.05 0.72 -16.52
CA ALA A 85 2.06 0.74 -17.58
C ALA A 85 1.80 -0.68 -18.09
N SER A 86 0.53 -1.06 -18.24
CA SER A 86 0.10 -2.37 -18.73
C SER A 86 -0.85 -2.24 -19.92
N ALA A 87 -0.48 -2.84 -21.06
CA ALA A 87 -1.24 -2.75 -22.31
C ALA A 87 -1.64 -4.15 -22.81
N PHE A 88 -2.94 -4.36 -23.02
CA PHE A 88 -3.48 -5.64 -23.48
C PHE A 88 -3.46 -5.77 -25.01
N ASP A 89 -2.82 -6.80 -25.52
CA ASP A 89 -2.73 -7.17 -26.94
C ASP A 89 -3.86 -8.17 -27.27
N ALA A 90 -4.94 -7.66 -27.86
CA ALA A 90 -6.15 -8.45 -28.12
C ALA A 90 -5.94 -9.51 -29.21
N ASP A 91 -5.05 -9.27 -30.17
CA ASP A 91 -4.72 -10.24 -31.22
C ASP A 91 -3.88 -11.38 -30.65
N ALA A 92 -2.92 -11.07 -29.76
CA ALA A 92 -2.18 -12.08 -29.00
C ALA A 92 -3.09 -12.88 -28.05
N ALA A 93 -4.07 -12.25 -27.41
CA ALA A 93 -5.05 -12.94 -26.57
C ALA A 93 -5.93 -13.90 -27.40
N ALA A 94 -6.47 -13.45 -28.54
CA ALA A 94 -7.28 -14.26 -29.44
C ALA A 94 -6.48 -15.44 -30.02
N ALA A 95 -5.22 -15.22 -30.44
CA ALA A 95 -4.32 -16.28 -30.91
C ALA A 95 -3.98 -17.33 -29.84
N ARG A 96 -4.18 -17.01 -28.55
CA ARG A 96 -4.01 -17.91 -27.40
C ARG A 96 -5.32 -18.52 -26.90
N GLY A 97 -6.46 -18.14 -27.48
CA GLY A 97 -7.79 -18.60 -27.05
C GLY A 97 -8.26 -18.02 -25.72
N GLN A 98 -7.69 -16.89 -25.26
CA GLN A 98 -8.10 -16.25 -24.00
C GLN A 98 -9.48 -15.58 -24.14
N ALA A 99 -10.35 -15.84 -23.17
CA ALA A 99 -11.72 -15.35 -23.10
C ALA A 99 -11.86 -14.10 -22.22
N VAL A 100 -13.02 -13.43 -22.31
CA VAL A 100 -13.37 -12.35 -21.37
C VAL A 100 -13.55 -12.95 -19.98
N GLY A 101 -12.78 -12.44 -19.00
CA GLY A 101 -12.69 -12.99 -17.64
C GLY A 101 -11.40 -13.78 -17.36
N ASP A 102 -10.59 -14.11 -18.37
CA ASP A 102 -9.31 -14.80 -18.16
C ASP A 102 -8.23 -13.84 -17.63
N GLY A 103 -7.84 -14.01 -16.37
CA GLY A 103 -6.77 -13.23 -15.74
C GLY A 103 -5.37 -13.60 -16.26
N THR A 104 -4.48 -12.61 -16.36
CA THR A 104 -3.04 -12.82 -16.65
C THR A 104 -2.21 -12.53 -15.38
N PRO A 105 -1.62 -13.54 -14.72
CA PRO A 105 -0.97 -13.36 -13.41
C PRO A 105 0.40 -12.66 -13.51
N VAL A 106 0.42 -11.38 -13.14
CA VAL A 106 1.64 -10.58 -12.99
C VAL A 106 2.16 -10.72 -11.55
N HIS A 107 3.41 -11.16 -11.42
CA HIS A 107 4.17 -11.12 -10.17
C HIS A 107 5.25 -10.05 -10.32
N LEU A 108 5.25 -9.06 -9.43
CA LEU A 108 6.27 -8.04 -9.27
C LEU A 108 6.99 -8.23 -7.94
N THR A 109 8.30 -8.02 -7.92
CA THR A 109 9.10 -8.00 -6.70
C THR A 109 9.64 -6.59 -6.52
N ILE A 110 9.24 -5.90 -5.45
CA ILE A 110 9.60 -4.51 -5.15
C ILE A 110 10.32 -4.49 -3.80
N PRO A 111 11.61 -4.12 -3.73
CA PRO A 111 12.27 -3.85 -2.46
C PRO A 111 11.63 -2.62 -1.81
N THR A 112 11.15 -2.77 -0.58
CA THR A 112 10.57 -1.71 0.25
C THR A 112 10.76 -2.07 1.72
N ASP A 113 10.87 -1.06 2.60
CA ASP A 113 11.02 -1.28 4.04
C ASP A 113 9.70 -1.74 4.67
N ASP A 114 8.59 -1.08 4.30
CA ASP A 114 7.22 -1.50 4.58
C ASP A 114 6.40 -1.47 3.27
N PRO A 115 5.45 -2.40 3.05
CA PRO A 115 4.59 -2.40 1.87
C PRO A 115 3.37 -1.49 2.02
N TRP A 116 2.81 -1.05 0.89
CA TRP A 116 1.53 -0.36 0.83
C TRP A 116 0.77 -0.79 -0.44
N VAL A 117 -0.56 -0.64 -0.43
CA VAL A 117 -1.41 -0.98 -1.57
C VAL A 117 -2.10 0.27 -2.11
N PRO A 118 -1.96 0.60 -3.41
CA PRO A 118 -2.72 1.67 -4.04
C PRO A 118 -4.20 1.29 -4.09
N LEU A 119 -5.00 1.84 -3.18
CA LEU A 119 -6.46 1.67 -3.18
C LEU A 119 -7.12 2.82 -3.93
N ARG A 120 -6.55 4.02 -3.89
CA ARG A 120 -7.08 5.18 -4.61
C ARG A 120 -7.12 4.98 -6.12
N ILE A 121 -6.22 4.18 -6.70
CA ILE A 121 -6.22 3.89 -8.14
C ILE A 121 -7.49 3.16 -8.59
N LEU A 122 -8.17 2.45 -7.68
CA LEU A 122 -9.41 1.72 -7.99
C LEU A 122 -10.59 2.66 -8.29
N ALA A 123 -10.51 3.91 -7.83
CA ALA A 123 -11.50 4.97 -8.09
C ALA A 123 -11.24 5.74 -9.40
N LEU A 124 -10.12 5.51 -10.08
CA LEU A 124 -9.69 6.26 -11.26
C LEU A 124 -10.73 6.19 -12.39
N GLY A 125 -11.27 7.35 -12.77
CA GLY A 125 -12.27 7.48 -13.83
C GLY A 125 -13.68 7.00 -13.50
N LYS A 126 -13.97 6.67 -12.23
CA LYS A 126 -15.30 6.21 -11.77
C LYS A 126 -16.22 7.37 -11.39
N GLY A 127 -17.53 7.12 -11.41
CA GLY A 127 -18.51 8.02 -10.80
C GLY A 127 -18.39 8.03 -9.27
N PRO A 128 -18.65 9.15 -8.56
CA PRO A 128 -18.43 9.24 -7.10
C PRO A 128 -19.11 8.13 -6.28
N THR A 129 -20.33 7.76 -6.63
CA THR A 129 -21.12 6.70 -5.97
C THR A 129 -21.01 5.34 -6.67
N GLU A 130 -20.05 5.15 -7.57
CA GLU A 130 -19.83 3.90 -8.27
C GLU A 130 -19.15 2.89 -7.33
N PRO A 131 -19.62 1.63 -7.25
CA PRO A 131 -19.08 0.65 -6.32
C PRO A 131 -17.70 0.14 -6.78
N ILE A 132 -16.87 -0.14 -5.78
CA ILE A 132 -15.55 -0.75 -5.90
C ILE A 132 -15.54 -1.97 -4.98
N ALA A 133 -15.56 -3.15 -5.59
CA ALA A 133 -15.37 -4.42 -4.92
C ALA A 133 -13.98 -4.97 -5.25
N ALA A 134 -13.15 -5.22 -4.25
CA ALA A 134 -11.81 -5.80 -4.42
C ALA A 134 -11.36 -6.55 -3.15
N GLU A 135 -10.31 -7.36 -3.26
CA GLU A 135 -9.71 -8.06 -2.12
C GLU A 135 -8.18 -7.90 -2.13
N VAL A 136 -7.60 -7.77 -0.94
CA VAL A 136 -6.16 -7.69 -0.71
C VAL A 136 -5.75 -8.82 0.23
N PHE A 137 -4.85 -9.69 -0.23
CA PHE A 137 -4.27 -10.77 0.55
C PHE A 137 -2.83 -10.41 0.93
N LEU A 138 -2.55 -10.37 2.23
CA LEU A 138 -1.24 -10.07 2.80
C LEU A 138 -0.68 -11.32 3.46
N LEU A 139 0.47 -11.80 2.97
CA LEU A 139 1.28 -12.81 3.65
C LEU A 139 2.52 -12.13 4.24
N THR A 140 2.68 -12.23 5.55
CA THR A 140 3.68 -11.50 6.37
C THR A 140 4.23 -12.43 7.45
N ASP A 141 5.39 -12.16 8.05
CA ASP A 141 5.96 -13.07 9.08
C ASP A 141 5.10 -13.17 10.36
N ARG A 142 4.37 -12.10 10.66
CA ARG A 142 3.55 -11.90 11.85
C ARG A 142 2.38 -10.98 11.53
N ARG A 143 1.40 -10.87 12.44
CA ARG A 143 0.24 -10.00 12.26
C ARG A 143 0.68 -8.56 11.95
N PRO A 144 0.32 -8.00 10.79
CA PRO A 144 0.65 -6.63 10.45
C PRO A 144 -0.28 -5.64 11.16
N ASN A 145 0.17 -4.40 11.31
CA ASN A 145 -0.73 -3.27 11.57
C ASN A 145 -1.06 -2.58 10.23
N LEU A 146 -2.25 -2.00 10.14
CA LEU A 146 -2.82 -1.47 8.90
C LEU A 146 -3.33 -0.04 9.10
N LEU A 147 -3.11 0.83 8.11
CA LEU A 147 -3.58 2.22 8.10
C LEU A 147 -4.13 2.59 6.70
N PRO A 148 -5.38 3.09 6.58
CA PRO A 148 -6.38 3.20 7.64
C PRO A 148 -6.82 1.84 8.19
N THR A 149 -7.20 1.80 9.46
CA THR A 149 -7.71 0.58 10.10
C THR A 149 -8.95 0.07 9.36
N PRO A 150 -8.98 -1.18 8.86
CA PRO A 150 -10.17 -1.70 8.18
C PRO A 150 -11.26 -2.08 9.19
N ILE A 151 -12.26 -1.20 9.36
CA ILE A 151 -13.33 -1.31 10.38
C ILE A 151 -14.74 -1.40 9.77
N GLY A 152 -14.85 -1.66 8.46
CA GLY A 152 -16.09 -1.69 7.69
C GLY A 152 -16.66 -0.29 7.38
N LEU A 153 -16.67 0.61 8.36
CA LEU A 153 -17.21 1.98 8.24
C LEU A 153 -16.49 2.84 7.18
N ASN A 154 -15.28 2.46 6.79
CA ASN A 154 -14.43 3.13 5.79
C ASN A 154 -14.33 2.33 4.47
N GLY A 155 -15.28 1.43 4.19
CA GLY A 155 -15.30 0.59 3.00
C GLY A 155 -14.20 -0.48 2.95
N LEU A 156 -13.44 -0.67 4.03
CA LEU A 156 -12.39 -1.68 4.17
C LEU A 156 -12.68 -2.56 5.40
N ALA A 157 -12.62 -3.88 5.30
CA ALA A 157 -12.82 -4.78 6.45
C ALA A 157 -11.78 -5.91 6.50
N VAL A 158 -11.29 -6.24 7.70
CA VAL A 158 -10.48 -7.46 7.90
C VAL A 158 -11.41 -8.66 8.05
N THR A 159 -11.57 -9.44 6.98
CA THR A 159 -12.36 -10.69 6.98
C THR A 159 -11.56 -11.90 7.45
N HIS A 160 -10.24 -11.91 7.26
CA HIS A 160 -9.34 -12.98 7.66
C HIS A 160 -8.08 -12.39 8.30
N SER A 161 -7.60 -12.96 9.42
CA SER A 161 -6.34 -12.54 10.07
C SER A 161 -5.85 -13.60 11.05
N GLN A 162 -5.06 -14.56 10.58
CA GLN A 162 -4.50 -15.65 11.41
C GLN A 162 -3.18 -16.16 10.85
N ARG A 163 -2.51 -17.10 11.54
CA ARG A 163 -1.38 -17.82 10.95
C ARG A 163 -1.85 -18.61 9.72
N ALA A 164 -1.09 -18.52 8.63
CA ALA A 164 -1.33 -19.33 7.43
C ALA A 164 -1.17 -20.83 7.75
N THR A 165 -1.99 -21.67 7.14
CA THR A 165 -1.89 -23.13 7.30
C THR A 165 -0.70 -23.66 6.49
N ARG A 166 -0.06 -24.75 6.94
CA ARG A 166 1.02 -25.37 6.15
C ARG A 166 0.54 -25.81 4.78
N GLY A 167 -0.63 -26.47 4.71
CA GLY A 167 -1.22 -26.88 3.43
C GLY A 167 -1.40 -25.73 2.44
N LEU A 168 -1.85 -24.55 2.89
CA LEU A 168 -1.93 -23.38 2.01
C LEU A 168 -0.55 -22.90 1.54
N LEU A 169 0.46 -22.87 2.42
CA LEU A 169 1.82 -22.45 2.04
C LEU A 169 2.52 -23.49 1.14
N ASP A 170 2.24 -24.77 1.33
CA ASP A 170 2.74 -25.87 0.51
C ASP A 170 2.07 -25.86 -0.89
N ASP A 171 0.74 -25.68 -0.94
CA ASP A 171 -0.02 -25.45 -2.18
C ASP A 171 0.54 -24.24 -2.95
N LEU A 172 0.66 -23.08 -2.27
CA LEU A 172 1.17 -21.84 -2.87
C LEU A 172 2.60 -22.02 -3.40
N ARG A 173 3.48 -22.68 -2.65
CA ARG A 173 4.87 -22.96 -3.10
C ARG A 173 4.95 -23.88 -4.31
N SER A 174 3.95 -24.75 -4.51
CA SER A 174 3.93 -25.70 -5.63
C SER A 174 3.62 -25.03 -6.98
N ASP A 175 3.03 -23.82 -6.97
CA ASP A 175 2.68 -23.06 -8.17
C ASP A 175 3.92 -22.42 -8.86
N ARG A 176 3.83 -22.16 -10.16
CA ARG A 176 5.00 -21.85 -11.00
C ARG A 176 5.66 -20.54 -10.59
N GLY A 177 6.89 -20.62 -10.10
CA GLY A 177 7.65 -19.45 -9.67
C GLY A 177 7.22 -18.90 -8.31
N MET A 178 6.45 -19.66 -7.52
CA MET A 178 5.97 -19.29 -6.20
C MET A 178 6.76 -19.93 -5.04
N GLY A 179 7.82 -20.69 -5.34
CA GLY A 179 8.72 -21.30 -4.35
C GLY A 179 9.54 -20.31 -3.48
N TRP A 180 9.26 -19.01 -3.57
CA TRP A 180 9.73 -17.98 -2.64
C TRP A 180 8.84 -17.84 -1.39
N VAL A 181 7.60 -18.35 -1.43
CA VAL A 181 6.65 -18.31 -0.32
C VAL A 181 7.23 -19.04 0.91
N PRO A 182 7.15 -18.47 2.13
CA PRO A 182 7.81 -19.02 3.31
C PRO A 182 7.10 -20.25 3.90
N ASP A 183 7.82 -21.07 4.67
CA ASP A 183 7.31 -22.23 5.44
C ASP A 183 6.27 -21.88 6.52
N ALA A 184 6.20 -20.61 6.92
CA ALA A 184 5.27 -20.09 7.92
C ALA A 184 4.99 -18.61 7.65
N GLY A 185 3.81 -18.15 8.06
CA GLY A 185 3.47 -16.73 8.02
C GLY A 185 2.13 -16.44 8.71
N TRP A 186 1.69 -15.20 8.55
CA TRP A 186 0.40 -14.65 8.92
C TRP A 186 -0.31 -14.21 7.65
N LEU A 187 -1.50 -14.77 7.43
CA LEU A 187 -2.39 -14.41 6.33
C LEU A 187 -3.43 -13.40 6.86
N THR A 188 -3.52 -12.26 6.19
CA THR A 188 -4.59 -11.28 6.40
C THR A 188 -5.29 -11.00 5.07
N GLN A 189 -6.62 -11.13 5.05
CA GLN A 189 -7.47 -10.69 3.95
C GLN A 189 -8.14 -9.39 4.37
N VAL A 190 -8.04 -8.37 3.51
CA VAL A 190 -8.81 -7.13 3.60
C VAL A 190 -9.75 -7.09 2.41
N THR A 191 -11.06 -7.08 2.65
CA THR A 191 -12.04 -6.79 1.60
C THR A 191 -12.23 -5.28 1.46
N ILE A 192 -12.49 -4.86 0.22
CA ILE A 192 -12.85 -3.50 -0.15
C ILE A 192 -14.26 -3.57 -0.72
N ASP A 193 -15.18 -2.85 -0.09
CA ASP A 193 -16.57 -2.66 -0.51
C ASP A 193 -16.92 -1.19 -0.24
N ALA A 194 -16.65 -0.35 -1.23
CA ALA A 194 -16.60 1.11 -1.08
C ALA A 194 -17.18 1.82 -2.31
N SER A 195 -17.62 3.06 -2.13
CA SER A 195 -17.84 3.99 -3.26
C SER A 195 -16.54 4.69 -3.66
N ALA A 196 -16.42 5.08 -4.93
CA ALA A 196 -15.22 5.73 -5.46
C ALA A 196 -14.82 7.03 -4.71
N ASP A 197 -15.78 7.77 -4.15
CA ASP A 197 -15.53 8.95 -3.34
C ASP A 197 -14.95 8.66 -1.95
N GLN A 198 -15.05 7.43 -1.44
CA GLN A 198 -14.46 6.99 -0.17
C GLN A 198 -12.97 6.65 -0.30
N LEU A 199 -12.55 6.04 -1.42
CA LEU A 199 -11.17 5.60 -1.64
C LEU A 199 -10.26 6.76 -2.07
N ARG A 200 -10.03 7.71 -1.16
CA ARG A 200 -9.12 8.86 -1.34
C ARG A 200 -7.72 8.64 -0.75
N TYR A 201 -7.53 7.51 -0.09
CA TYR A 201 -6.33 7.07 0.62
C TYR A 201 -5.87 5.71 0.09
N ASP A 202 -4.66 5.32 0.49
CA ASP A 202 -4.06 4.02 0.22
C ASP A 202 -3.92 3.20 1.52
N LEU A 203 -3.61 1.91 1.42
CA LEU A 203 -3.43 1.03 2.58
C LEU A 203 -1.95 0.85 2.89
N ALA A 204 -1.43 1.57 3.88
CA ALA A 204 -0.09 1.31 4.44
C ALA A 204 -0.11 0.13 5.42
N ILE A 205 0.93 -0.69 5.37
CA ILE A 205 1.06 -1.93 6.12
C ILE A 205 2.38 -1.87 6.89
N ALA A 206 2.35 -1.97 8.23
CA ALA A 206 3.55 -2.26 9.01
C ALA A 206 3.69 -3.78 9.12
N ALA A 207 4.55 -4.38 8.31
CA ALA A 207 4.66 -5.83 8.16
C ALA A 207 5.22 -6.52 9.42
N ASP A 208 6.07 -5.80 10.17
CA ASP A 208 6.58 -6.22 11.48
C ASP A 208 5.60 -5.96 12.63
N GLY A 209 4.41 -5.41 12.36
CA GLY A 209 3.45 -4.98 13.39
C GLY A 209 3.88 -3.74 14.19
N GLY A 210 4.73 -2.89 13.62
CA GLY A 210 5.09 -1.54 14.08
C GLY A 210 4.00 -0.51 13.79
N GLN A 211 4.38 0.74 13.50
CA GLN A 211 3.44 1.83 13.19
C GLN A 211 3.42 2.09 11.68
N PRO A 212 2.30 1.87 10.97
CA PRO A 212 2.23 2.11 9.53
C PRO A 212 2.41 3.60 9.16
N SER A 213 3.04 3.83 8.01
CA SER A 213 3.31 5.15 7.47
C SER A 213 2.04 5.92 7.08
N ARG A 214 1.93 7.15 7.61
CA ARG A 214 0.85 8.10 7.27
C ARG A 214 1.02 8.72 5.88
N VAL A 215 2.25 8.75 5.37
CA VAL A 215 2.57 9.22 4.02
C VAL A 215 2.18 8.18 2.98
N ASP A 216 2.48 6.91 3.21
CA ASP A 216 2.15 5.83 2.27
C ASP A 216 0.65 5.54 2.23
N ALA A 217 -0.06 5.75 3.35
CA ALA A 217 -1.53 5.75 3.38
C ALA A 217 -2.16 6.99 2.70
N GLY A 218 -1.36 8.01 2.33
CA GLY A 218 -1.83 9.23 1.68
C GLY A 218 -2.50 10.25 2.61
N PHE A 219 -2.31 10.13 3.93
CA PHE A 219 -2.84 11.09 4.91
C PHE A 219 -1.90 12.27 5.18
N GLU A 220 -0.63 12.18 4.79
CA GLU A 220 0.39 13.23 4.93
C GLU A 220 1.23 13.33 3.66
N LEU A 221 1.71 14.53 3.31
CA LEU A 221 2.57 14.73 2.15
C LEU A 221 4.04 14.43 2.49
N PRO A 222 4.81 13.80 1.58
CA PRO A 222 6.24 13.59 1.74
C PRO A 222 7.00 14.87 2.14
N GLY A 223 7.92 14.75 3.10
CA GLY A 223 8.71 15.88 3.59
C GLY A 223 8.01 16.81 4.60
N MET A 224 6.68 16.68 4.82
CA MET A 224 6.04 17.36 5.95
C MET A 224 6.36 16.64 7.26
N THR A 225 7.45 17.02 7.92
CA THR A 225 7.67 16.64 9.33
C THR A 225 6.56 17.23 10.18
N THR A 226 5.70 16.39 10.76
CA THR A 226 4.72 16.82 11.76
C THR A 226 5.47 17.53 12.90
N PRO A 227 5.11 18.77 13.28
CA PRO A 227 5.71 19.40 14.45
C PRO A 227 5.54 18.49 15.67
N PRO A 228 6.57 18.34 16.54
CA PRO A 228 6.50 17.42 17.67
C PRO A 228 5.29 17.78 18.55
N ASP A 229 4.40 16.80 18.73
CA ASP A 229 3.11 16.94 19.40
C ASP A 229 3.21 17.83 20.64
N GLY A 230 2.63 19.03 20.53
CA GLY A 230 2.77 20.08 21.54
C GLY A 230 2.27 19.65 22.92
N SER A 231 1.34 18.68 22.99
CA SER A 231 0.89 18.10 24.24
C SER A 231 2.00 17.31 24.95
N ARG A 232 2.83 16.57 24.20
CA ARG A 232 3.98 15.81 24.71
C ARG A 232 5.12 16.74 25.12
N VAL A 233 5.37 17.80 24.35
CA VAL A 233 6.36 18.83 24.69
C VAL A 233 5.96 19.55 25.98
N ALA A 234 4.68 19.95 26.11
CA ALA A 234 4.16 20.55 27.34
C ALA A 234 4.23 19.60 28.55
N ALA A 235 3.86 18.32 28.37
CA ALA A 235 3.95 17.32 29.44
C ALA A 235 5.40 17.09 29.90
N ALA A 236 6.37 17.03 28.97
CA ALA A 236 7.78 16.92 29.30
C ALA A 236 8.29 18.17 30.05
N LEU A 237 7.91 19.37 29.62
CA LEU A 237 8.27 20.62 30.31
C LEU A 237 7.67 20.68 31.73
N VAL A 238 6.42 20.23 31.93
CA VAL A 238 5.80 20.13 33.26
C VAL A 238 6.56 19.12 34.15
N LEU A 239 6.98 17.97 33.60
CA LEU A 239 7.77 16.97 34.34
C LEU A 239 9.15 17.51 34.75
N VAL A 240 9.82 18.28 33.87
CA VAL A 240 11.08 18.98 34.17
C VAL A 240 10.87 20.06 35.24
N MET A 241 9.81 20.86 35.13
CA MET A 241 9.46 21.88 36.14
C MET A 241 9.19 21.27 37.52
N LEU A 242 8.45 20.15 37.58
CA LEU A 242 8.15 19.44 38.83
C LEU A 242 9.39 18.78 39.45
N THR A 243 10.28 18.19 38.64
CA THR A 243 11.53 17.60 39.16
C THR A 243 12.51 18.66 39.65
N VAL A 244 12.66 19.78 38.93
CA VAL A 244 13.46 20.93 39.39
C VAL A 244 12.89 21.53 40.68
N ALA A 245 11.57 21.73 40.77
CA ALA A 245 10.91 22.23 41.98
C ALA A 245 11.09 21.27 43.17
N GLY A 246 10.95 19.96 42.95
CA GLY A 246 11.16 18.93 43.97
C GLY A 246 12.60 18.89 44.50
N VAL A 247 13.60 18.97 43.61
CA VAL A 247 15.01 19.07 43.99
C VAL A 247 15.29 20.36 44.76
N LEU A 248 14.74 21.51 44.32
CA LEU A 248 14.94 22.79 45.01
C LEU A 248 14.29 22.80 46.41
N ALA A 249 13.14 22.13 46.56
CA ALA A 249 12.49 21.92 47.85
C ALA A 249 13.34 21.02 48.76
N LEU A 250 13.82 19.87 48.27
CA LEU A 250 14.72 18.97 49.01
C LEU A 250 16.01 19.67 49.49
N VAL A 251 16.62 20.51 48.65
CA VAL A 251 17.81 21.29 49.03
C VAL A 251 17.50 22.35 50.09
N ARG A 252 16.31 22.97 50.08
CA ARG A 252 15.88 23.93 51.11
C ARG A 252 15.40 23.24 52.41
N LEU A 253 14.90 22.02 52.33
CA LEU A 253 14.39 21.22 53.45
C LEU A 253 15.46 20.37 54.14
N ASN A 254 16.74 20.50 53.78
CA ASN A 254 17.84 19.77 54.41
C ASN A 254 18.88 20.70 55.08
N PRO A 255 18.63 21.18 56.32
CA PRO A 255 19.58 22.02 57.06
C PRO A 255 20.84 21.28 57.55
N ALA A 256 20.86 19.94 57.51
CA ALA A 256 21.80 19.12 58.28
C ALA A 256 23.26 19.13 57.77
N ALA A 257 23.53 19.69 56.58
CA ALA A 257 24.81 19.59 55.89
C ALA A 257 25.80 20.76 56.12
N ARG A 258 25.61 21.58 57.18
CA ARG A 258 26.52 22.68 57.55
C ARG A 258 26.79 22.74 59.06
N GLY A 259 27.40 21.70 59.61
CA GLY A 259 27.60 21.58 61.07
C GLY A 259 28.76 20.73 61.58
N ALA A 260 29.66 20.24 60.72
CA ALA A 260 30.82 19.45 61.15
C ALA A 260 32.12 20.28 61.08
N ARG A 261 32.69 20.59 62.25
CA ARG A 261 34.06 21.12 62.41
C ARG A 261 34.83 20.18 63.36
N PRO A 262 36.10 19.83 63.07
CA PRO A 262 36.90 18.99 63.95
C PRO A 262 37.58 19.81 65.05
N ALA A 263 37.44 19.34 66.30
CA ALA A 263 38.30 19.60 67.45
C ALA A 263 37.95 18.55 68.53
#